data_AF-A0A538K820-F1
#
_entry.id   AF-A0A538K820-F1
#
_cell.length_a   1.000
_cell.length_b   1.000
_cell.length_c   1.000
_cell.angle_alpha   90.00
_cell.angle_beta   90.00
_cell.angle_gamma   90.00
#
_symmetry.space_group_name_H-M   'P 1'
#
loop_
_entity.id
_entity.type
_entity.pdbx_description
1 polymer ?
#
loop_
_entity_poly.entity_id
_entity_poly.type
_entity_poly.pdbx_seq_one_letter_code
_entity_poly.pdbx_strand_id
1 'polypeptide(L)'
;MKLVTAYALGRAGFGAALLAAPRAGGQMLSGDGGATPDAQAFLRGMGGREVGLGLGLLAATRAGASARPWLVAGVMSDTGDLLGIAGAWRDLPPDKRRAGSALAAATAVVGLGLLRVA
;
A
#
# COMPACT_ATOMS: atom_id res chain seq x y z
N MET A 1 12.68 -2.36 15.91
CA MET A 1 13.44 -2.09 14.66
C MET A 1 13.21 -3.14 13.56
N LYS A 2 13.46 -4.45 13.77
CA LYS A 2 13.29 -5.48 12.71
C LYS A 2 11.89 -5.48 12.04
N LEU A 3 10.82 -5.31 12.81
CA LEU A 3 9.45 -5.25 12.28
C LEU A 3 9.17 -3.99 11.43
N VAL A 4 9.69 -2.83 11.85
CA VAL A 4 9.56 -1.57 11.08
C VAL A 4 10.30 -1.69 9.75
N THR A 5 11.51 -2.28 9.76
CA THR A 5 12.27 -2.57 8.54
C THR A 5 11.51 -3.53 7.62
N ALA A 6 10.94 -4.61 8.16
CA ALA A 6 10.17 -5.57 7.36
C ALA A 6 8.93 -4.92 6.73
N TYR A 7 8.19 -4.11 7.50
CA TYR A 7 7.05 -3.35 7.00
C TYR A 7 7.47 -2.36 5.90
N ALA A 8 8.54 -1.60 6.12
CA ALA A 8 9.10 -0.65 5.15
C ALA A 8 9.50 -1.34 3.83
N LEU A 9 10.19 -2.47 3.90
CA LEU A 9 10.60 -3.25 2.74
C LEU A 9 9.40 -3.87 2.02
N GLY A 10 8.41 -4.37 2.76
CA GLY A 10 7.17 -4.91 2.18
C GLY A 10 6.44 -3.87 1.33
N ARG A 11 6.30 -2.65 1.84
CA ARG A 11 5.70 -1.54 1.09
C ARG A 11 6.49 -1.15 -0.14
N ALA A 12 7.81 -0.98 0.01
CA ALA A 12 8.67 -0.64 -1.12
C ALA A 12 8.65 -1.74 -2.20
N GLY A 13 8.66 -3.01 -1.79
CA GLY A 13 8.58 -4.16 -2.71
C GLY A 13 7.23 -4.23 -3.43
N PHE A 14 6.12 -4.07 -2.72
CA PHE A 14 4.79 -4.01 -3.32
C PHE A 14 4.68 -2.86 -4.33
N GLY A 15 5.16 -1.67 -3.95
CA GLY A 15 5.16 -0.51 -4.84
C GLY A 15 6.02 -0.71 -6.09
N ALA A 16 7.21 -1.27 -5.92
CA ALA A 16 8.10 -1.59 -7.04
C ALA A 16 7.47 -2.62 -7.99
N ALA A 17 6.76 -3.62 -7.46
CA ALA A 17 6.03 -4.59 -8.27
C ALA A 17 4.91 -3.92 -9.09
N LEU A 18 4.16 -2.98 -8.50
CA LEU A 18 3.13 -2.22 -9.23
C LEU A 18 3.72 -1.29 -10.29
N LEU A 19 4.90 -0.71 -10.06
CA LEU A 19 5.61 0.09 -11.06
C LEU A 19 6.08 -0.75 -12.25
N ALA A 20 6.66 -1.93 -11.95
CA ALA A 20 7.24 -2.81 -12.96
C ALA A 20 6.17 -3.56 -13.76
N ALA A 21 5.11 -4.03 -13.11
CA ALA A 21 4.07 -4.87 -13.70
C ALA A 21 2.64 -4.38 -13.38
N PRO A 22 2.28 -3.14 -13.75
CA PRO A 22 1.01 -2.54 -13.36
C PRO A 22 -0.20 -3.25 -13.97
N ARG A 23 -0.07 -3.84 -15.17
CA ARG A 23 -1.15 -4.64 -15.76
C ARG A 23 -1.47 -5.86 -14.89
N ALA A 24 -0.45 -6.62 -14.52
CA ALA A 24 -0.60 -7.81 -13.67
C ALA A 24 -1.10 -7.43 -12.27
N GLY A 25 -0.54 -6.36 -11.69
CA GLY A 25 -0.99 -5.82 -10.40
C GLY A 25 -2.45 -5.38 -10.43
N GLY A 26 -2.88 -4.66 -11.47
CA GLY A 26 -4.26 -4.25 -11.64
C GLY A 26 -5.23 -5.40 -11.82
N GLN A 27 -4.85 -6.41 -12.62
CA GLN A 27 -5.64 -7.65 -12.74
C GLN A 27 -5.76 -8.40 -11.41
N MET A 28 -4.66 -8.49 -10.67
CA MET A 28 -4.63 -9.12 -9.36
C MET A 28 -5.55 -8.40 -8.35
N LEU A 29 -5.50 -7.06 -8.33
CA LEU A 29 -6.19 -6.22 -7.35
C LEU A 29 -7.65 -5.94 -7.69
N SER A 30 -7.98 -5.75 -8.97
CA SER A 30 -9.28 -5.23 -9.41
C SER A 30 -9.91 -5.99 -10.58
N GLY A 31 -9.28 -7.07 -11.07
CA GLY A 31 -9.75 -7.82 -12.24
C GLY A 31 -9.47 -7.11 -13.57
N ASP A 32 -10.19 -7.47 -14.63
CA ASP A 32 -9.89 -7.00 -15.99
C ASP A 32 -9.92 -5.47 -16.15
N GLY A 33 -10.77 -4.77 -15.39
CA GLY A 33 -10.80 -3.31 -15.36
C GLY A 33 -9.48 -2.67 -14.89
N GLY A 34 -8.74 -3.36 -14.01
CA GLY A 34 -7.41 -2.95 -13.57
C GLY A 34 -6.32 -3.11 -14.64
N ALA A 35 -6.62 -3.79 -15.75
CA ALA A 35 -5.67 -4.01 -16.85
C ALA A 35 -5.68 -2.87 -17.89
N THR A 36 -6.60 -1.90 -17.76
CA THR A 36 -6.76 -0.78 -18.70
C THR A 36 -5.58 0.21 -18.61
N PRO A 37 -5.23 0.94 -19.69
CA PRO A 37 -4.15 1.93 -19.66
C PRO A 37 -4.33 3.00 -18.57
N ASP A 38 -5.56 3.49 -18.38
CA ASP A 38 -5.88 4.50 -17.37
C ASP A 38 -5.65 3.96 -15.96
N ALA A 39 -6.16 2.76 -15.65
CA ALA A 39 -5.92 2.11 -14.36
C ALA A 39 -4.42 1.89 -14.12
N GLN A 40 -3.66 1.49 -15.14
CA GLN A 40 -2.22 1.29 -15.02
C GLN A 40 -1.44 2.59 -14.73
N ALA A 41 -1.91 3.74 -15.22
CA ALA A 41 -1.30 5.03 -14.88
C ALA A 41 -1.47 5.33 -13.38
N PHE A 42 -2.68 5.15 -12.84
CA PHE A 42 -2.95 5.32 -11.42
C PHE A 42 -2.24 4.27 -10.54
N LEU A 43 -2.13 3.02 -11.01
CA LEU A 43 -1.37 1.96 -10.32
C LEU A 43 0.12 2.26 -10.24
N ARG A 44 0.72 2.90 -11.26
CA ARG A 44 2.10 3.39 -11.17
C ARG A 44 2.22 4.52 -10.16
N GLY A 45 1.25 5.43 -10.09
CA GLY A 45 1.19 6.46 -9.06
C GLY A 45 1.12 5.87 -7.65
N MET A 46 0.25 4.88 -7.44
CA MET A 46 0.17 4.09 -6.22
C MET A 46 1.51 3.40 -5.92
N GLY A 47 2.11 2.73 -6.91
CA GLY A 47 3.39 2.07 -6.74
C GLY A 47 4.53 3.02 -6.32
N GLY A 48 4.61 4.19 -6.95
CA GLY A 48 5.55 5.25 -6.58
C GLY A 48 5.34 5.74 -5.14
N ARG A 49 4.09 5.93 -4.72
CA ARG A 49 3.72 6.29 -3.33
C ARG A 49 4.22 5.24 -2.34
N GLU A 50 3.98 3.96 -2.60
CA GLU A 50 4.40 2.85 -1.73
C GLU A 50 5.93 2.74 -1.63
N VAL A 51 6.64 2.91 -2.74
CA VAL A 51 8.12 2.99 -2.75
C VAL A 51 8.60 4.16 -1.90
N GLY A 52 8.05 5.36 -2.11
CA GLY A 52 8.46 6.56 -1.38
C GLY A 52 8.25 6.40 0.13
N LEU A 53 7.10 5.90 0.56
CA LEU A 53 6.80 5.70 1.97
C LEU A 53 7.64 4.60 2.61
N GLY A 54 7.89 3.49 1.91
CA GLY A 54 8.77 2.42 2.38
C GLY A 54 10.22 2.88 2.52
N LEU A 55 10.77 3.56 1.50
CA LEU A 55 12.14 4.07 1.54
C LEU A 55 12.31 5.18 2.58
N GLY A 56 11.34 6.09 2.71
CA GLY A 56 11.35 7.14 3.72
C GLY A 56 11.35 6.59 5.14
N LEU A 57 10.50 5.59 5.41
CA LEU A 57 10.48 4.89 6.69
C LEU A 57 11.80 4.18 6.99
N LEU A 58 12.38 3.52 5.99
CA LEU A 58 13.66 2.83 6.12
C LEU A 58 14.81 3.81 6.40
N ALA A 59 14.84 4.94 5.69
CA ALA A 59 15.83 5.99 5.88
C ALA A 59 15.74 6.61 7.28
N ALA A 60 14.53 6.97 7.73
CA ALA A 60 14.31 7.50 9.08
C ALA A 60 14.78 6.51 10.16
N THR A 61 14.39 5.24 10.03
CA THR A 61 14.79 4.18 10.97
C THR A 61 16.31 3.98 11.02
N ARG A 62 16.99 4.03 9.88
CA ARG A 62 18.47 3.89 9.80
C ARG A 62 19.20 5.10 10.38
N ALA A 63 18.63 6.29 10.22
CA ALA A 63 19.20 7.52 10.76
C ALA A 63 18.91 7.73 12.26
N GLY A 64 18.15 6.82 12.91
CA GLY A 64 17.67 7.02 14.29
C GLY A 64 16.65 8.16 14.42
N ALA A 65 16.09 8.63 13.32
CA ALA A 65 15.05 9.65 13.30
C ALA A 65 13.67 9.04 13.59
N SER A 66 12.69 9.90 13.91
CA SER A 66 11.33 9.44 14.18
C SER A 66 10.71 8.75 12.95
N ALA A 67 10.28 7.51 13.12
CA ALA A 67 9.53 6.74 12.13
C ALA A 67 8.04 7.16 12.06
N ARG A 68 7.57 7.90 13.07
CA ARG A 68 6.15 8.22 13.27
C ARG A 68 5.49 8.92 12.07
N PRO A 69 6.08 9.95 11.43
CA PRO A 69 5.44 10.62 10.29
C PRO A 69 5.20 9.68 9.11
N TRP A 70 6.16 8.80 8.84
CA TRP A 70 6.09 7.81 7.75
C TRP A 70 5.06 6.71 8.03
N LEU A 71 4.95 6.27 9.29
CA LEU A 71 3.93 5.32 9.70
C LEU A 71 2.52 5.93 9.64
N VAL A 72 2.34 7.18 10.07
CA VAL A 72 1.05 7.91 9.92
C VAL A 72 0.66 8.01 8.46
N ALA A 73 1.59 8.44 7.59
CA ALA A 73 1.33 8.52 6.16
C ALA A 73 1.00 7.15 5.54
N GLY A 74 1.62 6.07 6.02
CA GLY A 74 1.27 4.69 5.66
C GLY A 74 -0.16 4.32 6.03
N VAL A 75 -0.55 4.54 7.30
CA VAL A 75 -1.93 4.28 7.76
C VAL A 75 -2.95 5.11 6.98
N MET A 76 -2.66 6.38 6.68
CA MET A 76 -3.51 7.22 5.84
C MET A 76 -3.64 6.67 4.43
N SER A 77 -2.55 6.19 3.85
CA SER A 77 -2.52 5.55 2.53
C SER A 77 -3.41 4.30 2.50
N ASP A 78 -3.22 3.38 3.46
CA ASP A 78 -4.00 2.14 3.58
C ASP A 78 -5.50 2.43 3.81
N THR A 79 -5.81 3.47 4.60
CA THR A 79 -7.19 3.92 4.81
C THR A 79 -7.81 4.48 3.53
N GLY A 80 -7.04 5.24 2.74
CA GLY A 80 -7.47 5.71 1.43
C GLY A 80 -7.82 4.57 0.47
N ASP A 81 -7.02 3.49 0.50
CA ASP A 81 -7.29 2.30 -0.32
C ASP A 81 -8.58 1.59 0.13
N LEU A 82 -8.83 1.47 1.45
CA LEU A 82 -10.10 0.96 1.99
C LEU A 82 -11.30 1.78 1.52
N LEU A 83 -11.20 3.12 1.59
CA LEU A 83 -12.25 4.02 1.14
C LEU A 83 -12.48 3.93 -0.37
N GLY A 84 -11.41 3.77 -1.17
CA GLY A 84 -11.51 3.55 -2.61
C GLY A 84 -12.26 2.25 -2.94
N ILE A 85 -11.92 1.15 -2.25
CA ILE A 85 -12.61 -0.14 -2.43
C ILE A 85 -14.07 -0.06 -2.00
N ALA A 86 -14.36 0.61 -0.89
CA ALA A 86 -15.72 0.83 -0.41
C ALA A 86 -16.55 1.67 -1.40
N GLY A 87 -15.96 2.70 -2.00
CA GLY A 87 -16.59 3.55 -3.01
C GLY A 87 -16.93 2.79 -4.30
N ALA A 88 -16.10 1.82 -4.68
CA ALA A 88 -16.31 0.96 -5.85
C ALA A 88 -16.88 -0.42 -5.51
N TRP A 89 -17.48 -0.59 -4.33
CA TRP A 89 -17.76 -1.93 -3.77
C TRP A 89 -18.62 -2.82 -4.66
N ARG A 90 -19.62 -2.24 -5.33
CA ARG A 90 -20.56 -2.98 -6.19
C ARG A 90 -19.98 -3.29 -7.57
N ASP A 91 -19.01 -2.49 -8.02
CA ASP A 91 -18.41 -2.60 -9.35
C ASP A 91 -17.16 -3.50 -9.35
N LEU A 92 -16.57 -3.74 -8.17
CA LEU A 92 -15.45 -4.66 -8.01
C LEU A 92 -15.89 -6.13 -7.90
N PRO A 93 -15.13 -7.07 -8.50
CA PRO A 93 -15.39 -8.49 -8.31
C PRO A 93 -15.38 -8.89 -6.82
N PRO A 94 -16.28 -9.80 -6.37
CA PRO A 94 -16.45 -10.10 -4.95
C PRO A 94 -15.20 -10.62 -4.23
N ASP A 95 -14.38 -11.40 -4.92
CA ASP A 95 -13.10 -11.91 -4.43
C ASP A 95 -12.08 -10.76 -4.25
N LYS A 96 -12.03 -9.84 -5.22
CA LYS A 96 -11.12 -8.70 -5.25
C LYS A 96 -11.41 -7.68 -4.15
N ARG A 97 -12.67 -7.24 -4.01
CA ARG A 97 -13.03 -6.26 -2.97
C ARG A 97 -12.79 -6.79 -1.56
N ARG A 98 -13.02 -8.08 -1.32
CA ARG A 98 -12.78 -8.71 0.00
C ARG A 98 -11.29 -8.85 0.28
N ALA A 99 -10.52 -9.38 -0.65
CA ALA A 99 -9.08 -9.56 -0.49
C ALA A 99 -8.35 -8.20 -0.37
N GLY A 100 -8.70 -7.23 -1.22
CA GLY A 100 -8.16 -5.88 -1.17
C GLY A 100 -8.48 -5.18 0.15
N SER A 101 -9.74 -5.26 0.63
CA SER A 101 -10.11 -4.67 1.92
C SER A 101 -9.40 -5.34 3.09
N ALA A 102 -9.30 -6.67 3.07
CA ALA A 102 -8.58 -7.40 4.12
C ALA A 102 -7.10 -7.01 4.15
N LEU A 103 -6.46 -6.90 2.98
CA LEU A 103 -5.06 -6.50 2.87
C LEU A 103 -4.85 -5.06 3.39
N ALA A 104 -5.62 -4.10 2.90
CA ALA A 104 -5.51 -2.69 3.30
C ALA A 104 -5.83 -2.49 4.79
N ALA A 105 -6.83 -3.20 5.34
CA ALA A 105 -7.12 -3.17 6.77
C ALA A 105 -5.98 -3.78 7.59
N ALA A 106 -5.41 -4.92 7.14
CA ALA A 106 -4.30 -5.56 7.83
C ALA A 106 -3.05 -4.67 7.85
N THR A 107 -2.69 -4.03 6.74
CA THR A 107 -1.53 -3.13 6.67
C THR A 107 -1.74 -1.88 7.52
N ALA A 108 -2.97 -1.31 7.53
CA ALA A 108 -3.32 -0.21 8.41
C ALA A 108 -3.19 -0.60 9.90
N VAL A 109 -3.70 -1.77 10.29
CA VAL A 109 -3.59 -2.28 11.67
C VAL A 109 -2.13 -2.52 12.07
N VAL A 110 -1.31 -3.07 11.17
CA VAL A 110 0.14 -3.22 11.42
C VAL A 110 0.78 -1.85 11.59
N GLY A 111 0.49 -0.87 10.73
CA GLY A 111 0.99 0.51 10.85
C GLY A 111 0.60 1.16 12.18
N LEU A 112 -0.66 1.03 12.61
CA LEU A 112 -1.15 1.49 13.92
C LEU A 112 -0.45 0.77 15.09
N GLY A 113 -0.19 -0.53 14.96
CA GLY A 113 0.57 -1.29 15.95
C GLY A 113 2.01 -0.79 16.07
N LEU A 114 2.67 -0.55 14.93
CA LEU A 114 4.03 0.00 14.89
C LEU A 114 4.09 1.42 15.46
N LEU A 115 3.06 2.26 15.26
CA LEU A 115 2.99 3.60 15.83
C LEU A 115 3.02 3.62 17.36
N ARG A 116 2.57 2.55 18.03
CA ARG A 116 2.60 2.46 19.49
C ARG A 116 3.99 2.21 20.04
N VAL A 117 4.94 1.80 19.19
CA VAL A 117 6.31 1.41 19.57
C VAL A 117 7.39 2.19 18.82
N ALA A 118 6.99 3.23 18.08
CA ALA A 118 7.85 4.05 17.22
C ALA A 118 8.07 5.47 17.75
#